data_AF-A0A538H4V9-F1
#
_entry.id   AF-A0A538H4V9-F1
#
_cell.length_a   1.000
_cell.length_b   1.000
_cell.length_c   1.000
_cell.angle_alpha   90.00
_cell.angle_beta   90.00
_cell.angle_gamma   90.00
#
_symmetry.space_group_name_H-M   'P 1'
#
loop_
_entity.id
_entity.type
_entity.pdbx_description
1 polymer ?
#
loop_
_entity_poly.entity_id
_entity_poly.type
_entity_poly.pdbx_seq_one_letter_code
_entity_poly.pdbx_strand_id
1 'polypeptide(L)'
;MHDLPRQLTAEQLAELFEGHTRLVEKLAAHDDPLASAQDVIAELTQEEKLEAVNAHPAIGARNLSARSAAEQGTHDDPETLASLERLNAEYERRFGFRFVVFVNSRPKSEIVPILRERLGRTPEQELDTAVRELVAIAEDRWRRSSQ
;
A
#
# COMPACT_ATOMS: atom_id res chain seq x y z
N MET A 1 -13.81 28.56 -19.02
CA MET A 1 -13.41 27.17 -19.25
C MET A 1 -12.79 26.72 -17.94
N HIS A 2 -13.50 25.91 -17.15
CA HIS A 2 -12.87 25.32 -15.97
C HIS A 2 -11.90 24.26 -16.49
N ASP A 3 -10.60 24.52 -16.43
CA ASP A 3 -9.57 23.49 -16.53
C ASP A 3 -9.93 22.40 -15.52
N LEU A 4 -10.29 21.22 -15.99
CA LEU A 4 -10.42 20.03 -15.14
C LEU A 4 -8.99 19.72 -14.64
N PRO A 5 -8.67 19.93 -13.35
CA PRO A 5 -7.34 19.68 -12.88
C PRO A 5 -7.17 18.16 -12.67
N ARG A 6 -6.11 17.60 -13.24
CA ARG A 6 -5.43 16.36 -12.80
C ARG A 6 -6.12 15.02 -13.08
N GLN A 7 -6.29 14.66 -14.35
CA GLN A 7 -6.32 13.23 -14.70
C GLN A 7 -4.92 12.65 -14.49
N LEU A 8 -4.72 11.89 -13.42
CA LEU A 8 -3.55 11.02 -13.30
C LEU A 8 -3.68 9.92 -14.36
N THR A 9 -2.69 9.80 -15.25
CA THR A 9 -2.68 8.72 -16.25
C THR A 9 -2.47 7.36 -15.58
N ALA A 10 -2.81 6.27 -16.28
CA ALA A 10 -2.52 4.91 -15.80
C ALA A 10 -1.03 4.70 -15.50
N GLU A 11 -0.12 5.35 -16.24
CA GLU A 11 1.32 5.31 -15.98
C GLU A 11 1.69 6.05 -14.69
N GLN A 12 1.14 7.25 -14.47
CA GLN A 12 1.36 8.00 -13.23
C GLN A 12 0.81 7.24 -12.02
N LEU A 13 -0.36 6.61 -12.15
CA LEU A 13 -0.93 5.75 -11.11
C LEU A 13 -0.07 4.51 -10.89
N ALA A 14 0.43 3.86 -11.94
CA ALA A 14 1.31 2.70 -11.80
C ALA A 14 2.59 3.06 -11.04
N GLU A 15 3.14 4.25 -11.26
CA GLU A 15 4.25 4.75 -10.43
C GLU A 15 3.80 4.95 -8.97
N LEU A 16 2.66 5.61 -8.74
CA LEU A 16 2.15 5.89 -7.39
C LEU A 16 1.80 4.62 -6.61
N PHE A 17 1.39 3.54 -7.26
CA PHE A 17 1.10 2.25 -6.62
C PHE A 17 2.29 1.27 -6.69
N GLU A 18 3.37 1.63 -7.37
CA GLU A 18 4.52 0.76 -7.67
C GLU A 18 4.12 -0.55 -8.38
N GLY A 19 3.15 -0.49 -9.29
CA GLY A 19 2.73 -1.65 -10.08
C GLY A 19 1.58 -1.37 -11.05
N HIS A 20 1.57 -2.10 -12.16
CA HIS A 20 0.43 -2.15 -13.09
C HIS A 20 -0.52 -3.25 -12.62
N THR A 21 -1.60 -2.86 -11.97
CA THR A 21 -2.57 -3.78 -11.36
C THR A 21 -3.98 -3.42 -11.81
N ARG A 22 -4.94 -4.33 -11.61
CA ARG A 22 -6.32 -4.05 -11.97
C ARG A 22 -6.94 -2.89 -11.20
N LEU A 23 -6.48 -2.66 -9.96
CA LEU A 23 -6.79 -1.45 -9.19
C LEU A 23 -6.38 -0.18 -9.94
N VAL A 24 -5.13 -0.12 -10.42
CA VAL A 24 -4.61 1.05 -11.17
C VAL A 24 -5.39 1.29 -12.46
N GLU A 25 -5.71 0.23 -13.21
CA GLU A 25 -6.50 0.34 -14.44
C GLU A 25 -7.90 0.89 -14.18
N LYS A 26 -8.57 0.41 -13.12
CA LYS A 26 -9.90 0.89 -12.75
C LYS A 26 -9.85 2.33 -12.26
N LEU A 27 -8.89 2.69 -11.41
CA LEU A 27 -8.70 4.08 -10.96
C LEU A 27 -8.48 5.04 -12.13
N ALA A 28 -7.68 4.64 -13.12
CA ALA A 28 -7.38 5.46 -14.30
C ALA A 28 -8.60 5.75 -15.20
N ALA A 29 -9.70 5.03 -15.02
CA ALA A 29 -10.95 5.27 -15.75
C ALA A 29 -11.78 6.43 -15.16
N HIS A 30 -11.41 6.96 -14.00
CA HIS A 30 -12.11 8.06 -13.32
C HIS A 30 -11.43 9.40 -13.58
N ASP A 31 -12.22 10.48 -13.62
CA ASP A 31 -11.70 11.85 -13.79
C ASP A 31 -10.84 12.31 -12.61
N ASP A 32 -11.18 11.88 -11.39
CA ASP A 32 -10.36 12.03 -10.19
C ASP A 32 -10.08 10.63 -9.60
N PRO A 33 -8.99 9.97 -10.04
CA PRO A 33 -8.68 8.60 -9.66
C PRO A 33 -8.55 8.40 -8.14
N LEU A 34 -7.81 9.28 -7.45
CA LEU A 34 -7.56 9.12 -6.02
C LEU A 34 -8.78 9.46 -5.18
N ALA A 35 -9.58 10.48 -5.56
CA ALA A 35 -10.83 10.78 -4.84
C ALA A 35 -11.88 9.67 -5.03
N SER A 36 -11.88 8.98 -6.16
CA SER A 36 -12.79 7.86 -6.47
C SER A 36 -12.34 6.52 -5.87
N ALA A 37 -11.20 6.48 -5.18
CA ALA A 37 -10.57 5.22 -4.81
C ALA A 37 -11.40 4.35 -3.86
N GLN A 38 -12.21 4.96 -2.98
CA GLN A 38 -13.10 4.18 -2.09
C GLN A 38 -14.20 3.46 -2.88
N ASP A 39 -14.75 4.11 -3.89
CA ASP A 39 -15.77 3.52 -4.76
C ASP A 39 -15.16 2.39 -5.61
N VAL A 40 -13.98 2.63 -6.18
CA VAL A 40 -13.25 1.60 -6.94
C VAL A 40 -12.92 0.39 -6.07
N ILE A 41 -12.45 0.59 -4.83
CA ILE A 41 -12.16 -0.51 -3.89
C ILE A 41 -13.41 -1.37 -3.61
N ALA A 42 -14.59 -0.74 -3.53
CA ALA A 42 -15.84 -1.45 -3.31
C ALA A 42 -16.24 -2.33 -4.50
N GLU A 43 -15.79 -1.99 -5.71
CA GLU A 43 -16.04 -2.74 -6.95
C GLU A 43 -14.98 -3.82 -7.25
N LEU A 44 -13.85 -3.82 -6.53
CA LEU A 44 -12.80 -4.81 -6.75
C LEU A 44 -13.23 -6.21 -6.30
N THR A 45 -12.92 -7.20 -7.14
CA THR A 45 -12.98 -8.59 -6.71
C THR A 45 -11.89 -8.90 -5.68
N GLN A 46 -12.07 -9.98 -4.93
CA GLN A 46 -11.04 -10.42 -3.97
C GLN A 46 -9.69 -10.70 -4.66
N GLU A 47 -9.71 -11.26 -5.88
CA GLU A 47 -8.49 -11.53 -6.66
C GLU A 47 -7.78 -10.25 -7.07
N GLU A 48 -8.52 -9.23 -7.50
CA GLU A 48 -7.96 -7.91 -7.87
C GLU A 48 -7.36 -7.19 -6.65
N LYS A 49 -8.00 -7.32 -5.48
CA LYS A 49 -7.44 -6.81 -4.21
C LYS A 49 -6.13 -7.52 -3.84
N LEU A 50 -6.10 -8.85 -3.96
CA LEU A 50 -4.91 -9.65 -3.67
C LEU A 50 -3.76 -9.32 -4.64
N GLU A 51 -4.06 -9.15 -5.94
CA GLU A 51 -3.09 -8.70 -6.94
C GLU A 51 -2.47 -7.37 -6.53
N ALA A 52 -3.29 -6.37 -6.19
CA ALA A 52 -2.82 -5.04 -5.80
C ALA A 52 -1.92 -5.09 -4.56
N VAL A 53 -2.33 -5.81 -3.51
CA VAL A 53 -1.56 -5.93 -2.26
C VAL A 53 -0.25 -6.68 -2.47
N ASN A 54 -0.25 -7.76 -3.25
CA ASN A 54 0.94 -8.56 -3.50
C ASN A 54 1.91 -7.93 -4.52
N ALA A 55 1.49 -6.91 -5.27
CA ALA A 55 2.42 -6.11 -6.08
C ALA A 55 3.31 -5.22 -5.21
N HIS A 56 2.82 -4.78 -4.05
CA HIS A 56 3.55 -3.87 -3.17
C HIS A 56 4.61 -4.61 -2.32
N PRO A 57 5.78 -4.02 -2.05
CA PRO A 57 6.74 -4.59 -1.11
C PRO A 57 6.22 -4.52 0.34
N ALA A 58 6.54 -5.54 1.13
CA ALA A 58 6.27 -5.54 2.56
C ALA A 58 7.21 -4.60 3.33
N ILE A 59 6.76 -4.13 4.49
CA ILE A 59 7.57 -3.36 5.43
C ILE A 59 8.78 -4.17 5.91
N GLY A 60 9.99 -3.60 5.81
CA GLY A 60 11.24 -4.26 6.19
C GLY A 60 11.85 -5.17 5.12
N ALA A 61 11.32 -5.19 3.90
CA ALA A 61 11.93 -5.94 2.80
C ALA A 61 13.29 -5.34 2.37
N ARG A 62 14.21 -6.18 1.89
CA ARG A 62 15.60 -5.78 1.55
C ARG A 62 15.76 -5.25 0.11
N ASN A 63 14.93 -5.70 -0.82
CA ASN A 63 14.99 -5.34 -2.24
C ASN A 63 13.83 -4.38 -2.56
N LEU A 64 14.05 -3.09 -2.28
CA LEU A 64 13.05 -2.04 -2.46
C LEU A 64 13.41 -1.13 -3.63
N SER A 65 12.40 -0.54 -4.27
CA SER A 65 12.58 0.64 -5.10
C SER A 65 13.11 1.80 -4.24
N ALA A 66 13.68 2.83 -4.87
CA ALA A 66 14.12 4.03 -4.15
C ALA A 66 12.99 4.72 -3.38
N ARG A 67 11.77 4.68 -3.93
CA ARG A 67 10.56 5.27 -3.33
C ARG A 67 10.14 4.48 -2.09
N SER A 68 9.97 3.18 -2.23
CA SER A 68 9.70 2.30 -1.10
C SER A 68 10.78 2.40 -0.03
N ALA A 69 12.07 2.44 -0.37
CA ALA A 69 13.15 2.61 0.61
C ALA A 69 13.06 3.95 1.36
N ALA A 70 12.66 5.03 0.70
CA ALA A 70 12.48 6.35 1.33
C ALA A 70 11.29 6.38 2.30
N GLU A 71 10.19 5.68 1.98
CA GLU A 71 8.99 5.64 2.82
C GLU A 71 9.24 4.95 4.15
N GLN A 72 9.81 3.74 4.09
CA GLN A 72 10.02 2.90 5.27
C GLN A 72 11.38 3.13 5.96
N GLY A 73 12.23 3.99 5.40
CA GLY A 73 13.55 4.32 5.94
C GLY A 73 14.55 3.16 5.83
N THR A 74 15.84 3.50 5.85
CA THR A 74 16.95 2.53 5.69
C THR A 74 17.62 2.14 7.00
N HIS A 75 17.32 2.83 8.10
CA HIS A 75 17.97 2.64 9.40
C HIS A 75 16.96 2.20 10.44
N ASP A 76 17.03 0.94 10.85
CA ASP A 76 16.33 0.42 12.01
C ASP A 76 17.24 -0.56 12.75
N ASP A 77 16.96 -0.73 14.04
CA ASP A 77 17.69 -1.68 14.87
C ASP A 77 17.47 -3.14 14.37
N PRO A 78 18.51 -3.99 14.37
CA PRO A 78 18.40 -5.38 13.94
C PRO A 78 17.28 -6.19 14.61
N GLU A 79 16.94 -5.90 15.87
CA GLU A 79 15.85 -6.56 16.59
C GLU A 79 14.47 -6.20 15.99
N THR A 80 14.30 -4.95 15.56
CA THR A 80 13.08 -4.50 14.88
C THR A 80 12.92 -5.20 13.54
N LEU A 81 14.00 -5.30 12.75
CA LEU A 81 13.98 -5.99 11.46
C LEU A 81 13.69 -7.49 11.62
N ALA A 82 14.31 -8.16 12.60
CA ALA A 82 14.04 -9.57 12.89
C ALA A 82 12.60 -9.79 13.39
N SER A 83 12.03 -8.83 14.12
CA SER A 83 10.64 -8.87 14.54
C SER A 83 9.69 -8.72 13.36
N LEU A 84 9.93 -7.77 12.46
CA LEU A 84 9.13 -7.61 11.24
C LEU A 84 9.22 -8.83 10.32
N GLU A 85 10.39 -9.43 10.15
CA GLU A 85 10.55 -10.63 9.32
C GLU A 85 9.68 -11.79 9.85
N ARG A 86 9.75 -12.08 11.16
CA ARG A 86 8.92 -13.12 11.79
C ARG A 86 7.43 -12.83 11.66
N LEU A 87 7.05 -11.57 11.90
CA LEU A 87 5.65 -11.14 11.86
C LEU A 87 5.07 -11.13 10.45
N ASN A 88 5.83 -10.69 9.44
CA ASN A 88 5.44 -10.79 8.03
C ASN A 88 5.22 -12.25 7.63
N ALA A 89 6.13 -13.15 8.03
CA ALA A 89 5.96 -14.58 7.75
C ALA A 89 4.70 -15.17 8.43
N GLU A 90 4.39 -14.75 9.66
CA GLU A 90 3.16 -15.15 10.34
C GLU A 90 1.91 -14.59 9.67
N TYR A 91 1.96 -13.32 9.29
CA TYR A 91 0.90 -12.64 8.58
C TYR A 91 0.58 -13.32 7.24
N GLU A 92 1.60 -13.58 6.42
CA GLU A 92 1.42 -14.25 5.12
C GLU A 92 0.90 -15.68 5.29
N ARG A 93 1.35 -16.43 6.31
CA ARG A 93 0.78 -17.76 6.61
C ARG A 93 -0.70 -17.71 6.99
N ARG A 94 -1.12 -16.66 7.70
CA ARG A 94 -2.51 -16.50 8.16
C ARG A 94 -3.44 -16.02 7.06
N PHE A 95 -3.02 -15.01 6.30
CA PHE A 95 -3.89 -14.27 5.39
C PHE A 95 -3.65 -14.61 3.92
N GLY A 96 -2.48 -15.15 3.57
CA GLY A 96 -2.14 -15.51 2.18
C GLY A 96 -1.72 -14.33 1.29
N PHE A 97 -1.49 -13.15 1.88
CA PHE A 97 -1.03 -11.95 1.16
C PHE A 97 -0.07 -11.13 2.02
N ARG A 98 0.66 -10.21 1.38
CA ARG A 98 1.66 -9.36 2.04
C ARG A 98 1.04 -8.34 2.98
N PHE A 99 1.73 -8.06 4.08
CA PHE A 99 1.34 -6.97 4.97
C PHE A 99 1.68 -5.61 4.37
N VAL A 100 0.66 -4.76 4.21
CA VAL A 100 0.78 -3.39 3.71
C VAL A 100 0.19 -2.41 4.72
N VAL A 101 0.95 -1.35 5.00
CA VAL A 101 0.57 -0.27 5.91
C VAL A 101 1.22 1.04 5.47
N PHE A 102 0.45 2.12 5.48
CA PHE A 102 0.98 3.45 5.30
C PHE A 102 1.77 3.85 6.55
N VAL A 103 3.09 3.92 6.41
CA VAL A 103 3.99 4.22 7.52
C VAL A 103 3.83 5.64 8.05
N ASN A 104 3.39 6.60 7.22
CA ASN A 104 3.21 8.01 7.61
C ASN A 104 4.43 8.59 8.34
N SER A 105 5.64 8.30 7.85
CA SER A 105 6.92 8.68 8.47
C SER A 105 7.16 8.16 9.89
N ARG A 106 6.39 7.17 10.35
CA ARG A 106 6.65 6.46 11.62
C ARG A 106 7.83 5.49 11.46
N PRO A 107 8.67 5.31 12.49
CA PRO A 107 9.72 4.31 12.49
C PRO A 107 9.15 2.89 12.45
N LYS A 108 9.92 1.91 11.95
CA LYS A 108 9.45 0.52 11.84
C LYS A 108 9.07 -0.10 13.19
N SER A 109 9.72 0.33 14.27
CA SER A 109 9.40 -0.08 15.64
C SER A 109 7.96 0.24 16.05
N GLU A 110 7.39 1.34 15.54
CA GLU A 110 5.98 1.71 15.75
C GLU A 110 5.02 0.92 14.85
N ILE A 111 5.52 0.31 13.78
CA ILE A 111 4.72 -0.55 12.89
C ILE A 111 4.55 -1.97 13.47
N VAL A 112 5.54 -2.46 14.21
CA VAL A 112 5.50 -3.77 14.88
C VAL A 112 4.20 -4.00 15.70
N PRO A 113 3.78 -3.09 16.60
CA PRO A 113 2.53 -3.28 17.35
C PRO A 113 1.28 -3.26 16.45
N ILE A 114 1.28 -2.45 15.37
CA ILE A 114 0.16 -2.39 14.42
C ILE A 114 0.01 -3.73 13.69
N LEU A 115 1.13 -4.31 13.23
CA LEU A 115 1.13 -5.62 12.59
C LEU A 115 0.57 -6.69 13.54
N ARG A 116 1.01 -6.69 14.81
CA ARG A 116 0.51 -7.62 15.84
C ARG A 116 -0.99 -7.46 16.08
N GLU A 117 -1.51 -6.25 16.15
CA GLU A 117 -2.94 -6.00 16.28
C GLU A 117 -3.71 -6.55 15.07
N ARG A 118 -3.21 -6.29 13.85
CA ARG A 118 -3.85 -6.70 12.60
C ARG A 118 -3.89 -8.21 12.39
N LEU A 119 -2.97 -8.98 13.01
CA LEU A 119 -3.07 -10.45 13.06
C LEU A 119 -4.35 -10.95 13.73
N GLY A 120 -4.98 -10.16 14.60
CA GLY A 120 -6.25 -10.51 15.24
C GLY A 120 -7.49 -10.39 14.34
N ARG A 121 -7.36 -9.82 13.13
CA ARG A 121 -8.49 -9.53 12.24
C ARG A 121 -8.93 -10.76 11.44
N THR A 122 -10.12 -10.64 10.83
CA THR A 122 -10.58 -11.57 9.80
C THR A 122 -9.88 -11.31 8.46
N PRO A 123 -9.66 -12.32 7.60
CA PRO A 123 -9.03 -12.12 6.30
C PRO A 123 -9.73 -11.06 5.43
N GLU A 124 -11.05 -11.00 5.47
CA GLU A 124 -11.85 -10.06 4.67
C GLU A 124 -11.62 -8.62 5.11
N GLN A 125 -11.72 -8.35 6.43
CA GLN A 125 -11.45 -7.03 6.99
C GLN A 125 -10.02 -6.57 6.70
N GLU A 126 -9.08 -7.51 6.76
CA GLU A 126 -7.66 -7.21 6.62
C GLU A 126 -7.27 -6.93 5.17
N LEU A 127 -7.84 -7.65 4.22
CA LEU A 127 -7.65 -7.38 2.80
C LEU A 127 -8.22 -6.00 2.41
N ASP A 128 -9.42 -5.67 2.89
CA ASP A 128 -10.00 -4.34 2.68
C ASP A 128 -9.15 -3.23 3.29
N THR A 129 -8.58 -3.47 4.47
CA THR A 129 -7.64 -2.53 5.10
C THR A 129 -6.38 -2.37 4.24
N ALA A 130 -5.76 -3.47 3.81
CA ALA A 130 -4.51 -3.43 3.05
C ALA A 130 -4.65 -2.63 1.74
N VAL A 131 -5.77 -2.74 1.03
CA VAL A 131 -6.00 -1.95 -0.19
C VAL A 131 -6.22 -0.47 0.13
N ARG A 132 -6.90 -0.13 1.22
CA ARG A 132 -7.02 1.28 1.68
C ARG A 132 -5.67 1.88 2.05
N GLU A 133 -4.78 1.09 2.66
CA GLU A 133 -3.42 1.50 2.98
C GLU A 133 -2.60 1.79 1.71
N LEU A 134 -2.77 1.00 0.63
CA LEU A 134 -2.16 1.29 -0.68
C LEU A 134 -2.60 2.64 -1.23
N VAL A 135 -3.91 2.95 -1.15
CA VAL A 135 -4.43 4.25 -1.59
C VAL A 135 -3.84 5.38 -0.76
N ALA A 136 -3.77 5.23 0.57
CA ALA A 136 -3.17 6.24 1.44
C ALA A 136 -1.67 6.49 1.10
N ILE A 137 -0.93 5.44 0.77
CA ILE A 137 0.45 5.54 0.26
C ILE A 137 0.50 6.31 -1.06
N ALA A 138 -0.36 5.95 -2.03
CA ALA A 138 -0.43 6.61 -3.34
C ALA A 138 -0.79 8.11 -3.22
N GLU A 139 -1.72 8.46 -2.34
CA GLU A 139 -2.06 9.85 -2.04
C GLU A 139 -0.89 10.63 -1.43
N ASP A 140 -0.16 10.03 -0.48
CA ASP A 140 1.01 10.67 0.11
C ASP A 140 2.11 10.91 -0.93
N ARG A 141 2.38 9.91 -1.77
CA ARG A 141 3.30 10.02 -2.91
C ARG A 141 2.89 11.17 -3.84
N TRP A 142 1.61 11.28 -4.17
CA TRP A 142 1.08 12.35 -5.03
C TRP A 142 1.21 13.74 -4.40
N ARG A 143 0.88 13.88 -3.10
CA ARG A 143 1.03 15.14 -2.38
C ARG A 143 2.49 15.59 -2.32
N ARG A 144 3.44 14.67 -2.22
CA ARG A 144 4.88 14.97 -2.20
C ARG A 144 5.45 15.30 -3.58
N SER A 145 4.94 14.71 -4.65
CA SER A 145 5.40 15.00 -6.03
C SER A 145 4.79 16.27 -6.62
N SER A 146 3.69 16.75 -6.04
CA SER A 146 2.96 17.95 -6.44
C SER A 146 3.43 19.24 -5.77
N GLN A 147 4.46 19.17 -4.92
CA GLN A 147 5.05 20.28 -4.16
C GLN A 147 6.38 20.73 -4.78
#